data_AF-A0A529VTB0-F1
#
_entry.id   AF-A0A529VTB0-F1
#
_cell.length_a   1.000
_cell.length_b   1.000
_cell.length_c   1.000
_cell.angle_alpha   90.00
_cell.angle_beta   90.00
_cell.angle_gamma   90.00
#
_symmetry.space_group_name_H-M   'P 1'
#
loop_
_entity.id
_entity.type
_entity.pdbx_description
1 polymer ?
#
loop_
_entity_poly.entity_id
_entity_poly.type
_entity_poly.pdbx_seq_one_letter_code
_entity_poly.pdbx_strand_id
1 'polypeptide(L)' 'MLALAISSDSPSRLNLTEADEPSCNANEASVAIHATSLNRGELRLLAIRPDGWIPGQDIV' A
#
# COMPACT_ATOMS: atom_id res chain seq x y z
N MET A 1 10.27 5.82 1.83
CA MET A 1 9.01 6.20 2.48
C MET A 1 8.44 4.99 3.20
N LEU A 2 7.76 5.19 4.33
CA LEU A 2 7.06 4.10 5.00
C LEU A 2 5.78 3.71 4.24
N ALA A 3 5.59 2.42 4.04
CA ALA A 3 4.43 1.85 3.37
C ALA A 3 3.86 0.68 4.16
N LEU A 4 2.53 0.59 4.20
CA LEU A 4 1.85 -0.60 4.70
C LEU A 4 1.82 -1.63 3.57
N ALA A 5 2.62 -2.69 3.67
CA ALA A 5 2.74 -3.70 2.63
C ALA A 5 2.22 -5.07 3.09
N ILE A 6 1.75 -5.87 2.15
CA ILE A 6 1.43 -7.28 2.41
C ILE A 6 2.71 -8.04 2.74
N SER A 7 2.66 -8.84 3.79
CA SER A 7 3.78 -9.68 4.22
C SER A 7 3.25 -10.96 4.86
N SER A 8 3.71 -12.11 4.36
CA SER A 8 3.38 -13.41 4.95
C SER A 8 4.06 -13.65 6.31
N ASP A 9 5.06 -12.84 6.67
CA ASP A 9 5.76 -12.90 7.96
C ASP A 9 4.97 -12.26 9.12
N SER A 10 3.83 -11.62 8.82
CA SER A 10 2.97 -10.99 9.82
C SER A 10 1.67 -11.79 10.04
N PRO A 11 1.20 -11.98 11.29
CA PRO A 11 -0.07 -12.64 11.58
C PRO A 11 -1.28 -11.95 10.94
N SER A 12 -1.22 -10.63 10.72
CA SER A 12 -2.27 -9.85 10.07
C SER A 12 -2.10 -9.77 8.55
N ARG A 13 -1.09 -10.46 7.99
CA ARG A 13 -0.62 -10.33 6.61
C ARG A 13 -0.18 -8.91 6.21
N LEU A 14 0.02 -8.03 7.17
CA LEU A 14 0.38 -6.63 6.97
C LEU A 14 1.62 -6.28 7.78
N ASN A 15 2.54 -5.54 7.17
CA ASN A 15 3.70 -5.00 7.85
C ASN A 15 3.96 -3.56 7.38
N LEU A 16 4.53 -2.74 8.27
CA LEU A 16 5.03 -1.42 7.91
C LEU A 16 6.50 -1.57 7.46
N THR A 17 6.80 -1.23 6.21
CA THR A 17 8.12 -1.40 5.58
C THR A 17 8.59 -0.11 4.93
N GLU A 18 9.89 0.02 4.70
CA GLU A 18 10.42 1.02 3.79
C GLU A 18 10.13 0.64 2.32
N ALA A 19 9.84 1.64 1.51
CA ALA A 19 9.63 1.56 0.07
C ALA A 19 10.23 2.79 -0.63
N ASP A 20 10.52 2.68 -1.91
CA ASP A 20 11.00 3.82 -2.69
C ASP A 20 9.91 4.89 -2.84
N GLU A 21 10.32 6.16 -2.94
CA GLU A 21 9.38 7.23 -3.27
C GLU A 21 8.88 7.09 -4.72
N PRO A 22 7.58 7.30 -4.99
CA PRO A 22 7.03 7.19 -6.33
C PRO A 22 7.57 8.31 -7.22
N SER A 23 7.90 7.99 -8.47
CA SER A 23 8.18 8.99 -9.49
C SER A 23 6.88 9.59 -10.02
N CYS A 24 6.86 10.91 -10.19
CA CYS A 24 5.70 11.65 -10.69
C CYS A 24 5.99 12.18 -12.10
N ASN A 25 5.19 11.76 -13.08
CA ASN A 25 5.26 12.28 -14.45
C ASN A 25 4.67 13.70 -14.56
N ALA A 26 4.83 14.34 -15.73
CA ALA A 26 4.42 15.72 -15.96
C ALA A 26 2.91 16.01 -15.74
N ASN A 27 2.05 14.99 -15.79
CA ASN A 27 0.60 15.10 -15.60
C ASN A 27 0.10 14.33 -14.36
N GLU A 28 1.01 13.99 -13.44
CA GLU A 28 0.69 13.30 -12.19
C GLU A 28 0.94 14.25 -11.01
N ALA A 29 0.48 13.86 -9.83
CA ALA A 29 0.80 14.55 -8.59
C ALA A 29 1.28 13.54 -7.54
N SER A 30 2.35 13.89 -6.83
CA SER A 30 2.76 13.15 -5.63
C SER A 30 1.91 13.59 -4.45
N VAL A 31 1.21 12.64 -3.83
CA VAL A 31 0.28 12.89 -2.72
C VAL A 31 0.87 12.36 -1.43
N ALA A 32 1.13 13.25 -0.47
CA ALA A 32 1.52 12.86 0.87
C ALA A 32 0.30 12.31 1.64
N ILE A 33 0.30 10.99 1.88
CA ILE A 33 -0.80 10.33 2.61
C ILE A 33 -0.64 10.55 4.11
N HIS A 34 -1.62 11.24 4.72
CA HIS A 34 -1.65 11.45 6.17
C HIS A 34 -2.44 10.36 6.93
N ALA A 35 -3.42 9.76 6.27
CA ALA A 35 -4.24 8.70 6.83
C ALA A 35 -4.79 7.82 5.70
N THR A 36 -5.02 6.55 6.01
CA THR A 36 -5.71 5.61 5.13
C THR A 36 -6.69 4.77 5.95
N SER A 37 -7.82 4.41 5.36
CA SER A 37 -8.82 3.55 5.98
C SER A 37 -8.81 2.18 5.32
N LEU A 38 -8.96 1.12 6.12
CA LEU A 38 -9.22 -0.21 5.60
C LEU A 38 -10.73 -0.42 5.47
N ASN A 39 -11.17 -0.85 4.30
CA ASN A 39 -12.52 -1.30 4.03
C ASN A 39 -12.53 -2.79 3.65
N ARG A 40 -13.73 -3.35 3.40
CA ARG A 40 -13.90 -4.78 3.08
C ARG A 40 -13.15 -5.21 1.81
N GLY A 41 -13.03 -4.31 0.85
CA GLY A 41 -12.27 -4.49 -0.39
C GLY A 41 -10.79 -4.73 -0.11
N GLU A 42 -10.15 -3.92 0.74
CA GLU A 42 -8.73 -4.11 1.06
C GLU A 42 -8.53 -5.44 1.79
N LEU A 43 -9.41 -5.83 2.72
CA LEU A 43 -9.30 -7.13 3.38
C LEU A 43 -9.33 -8.30 2.39
N ARG A 44 -10.16 -8.21 1.33
CA ARG A 44 -10.14 -9.20 0.25
C ARG A 44 -8.82 -9.17 -0.53
N LEU A 45 -8.26 -7.98 -0.80
CA LEU A 45 -6.97 -7.83 -1.49
C LEU A 45 -5.81 -8.40 -0.68
N LEU A 46 -5.79 -8.20 0.65
CA LEU A 46 -4.78 -8.77 1.55
C LEU A 46 -4.68 -10.29 1.41
N ALA A 47 -5.80 -10.97 1.14
CA ALA A 47 -5.83 -12.43 0.99
C ALA A 47 -5.22 -12.92 -0.33
N ILE A 48 -5.28 -12.12 -1.41
CA ILE A 48 -4.98 -12.60 -2.78
C ILE A 48 -3.75 -11.94 -3.42
N ARG A 49 -3.30 -10.79 -2.90
CA ARG A 49 -2.14 -10.07 -3.43
C ARG A 49 -0.83 -10.67 -2.86
N PRO A 50 0.26 -10.59 -3.63
CA PRO A 50 1.55 -11.12 -3.20
C PRO A 50 2.18 -10.23 -2.13
N ASP A 51 3.21 -10.77 -1.48
CA ASP A 51 4.04 -10.02 -0.55
C ASP A 51 4.72 -8.84 -1.26
N GLY A 52 4.87 -7.73 -0.53
CA GLY A 52 5.39 -6.46 -1.03
C GLY A 52 4.34 -5.58 -1.72
N TRP A 53 3.11 -6.06 -1.95
CA TRP A 53 2.07 -5.22 -2.52
C TRP A 53 1.59 -4.15 -1.52
N ILE A 54 1.49 -2.89 -1.98
CA ILE A 54 1.08 -1.73 -1.18
C ILE A 54 -0.35 -1.32 -1.56
N PRO A 55 -1.31 -1.23 -0.61
CA PRO A 55 -2.66 -0.72 -0.85
C PRO A 55 -2.66 0.76 -1.23
N GLY A 56 -3.69 1.18 -1.98
CA GLY A 56 -3.81 2.56 -2.47
C GLY A 56 -4.22 2.69 -3.94
N GLN A 57 -4.74 1.62 -4.56
CA GLN A 57 -5.11 1.53 -5.97
C GLN A 57 -6.07 2.63 -6.51
N ASP A 58 -6.72 3.39 -5.62
CA ASP A 58 -7.54 4.54 -5.99
C ASP A 58 -6.70 5.78 -6.32
N ILE A 59 -5.42 5.77 -5.94
CA ILE A 59 -4.37 6.72 -6.30
C ILE A 59 -3.44 5.99 -7.29
N VAL A 60 -3.75 6.12 -8.58
CA VAL A 60 -2.98 5.55 -9.70
C VAL A 60 -2.19 6.63 -10.43
#